data_AF-A0A6A3AB43-F1
#
_entry.id   AF-A0A6A3AB43-F1
#
_cell.length_a   1.000
_cell.length_b   1.000
_cell.length_c   1.000
_cell.angle_alpha   90.00
_cell.angle_beta   90.00
_cell.angle_gamma   90.00
#
_symmetry.space_group_name_H-M   'P 1'
#
loop_
_entity.id
_entity.type
_entity.pdbx_description
1 polymer ?
#
loop_
_entity_poly.entity_id
_entity_poly.type
_entity_poly.pdbx_seq_one_letter_code
_entity_poly.pdbx_strand_id
1 'polypeptide(L)'
;MPRPGDGAPRPITLIPGDGIGPLVTNAVEQVTESVHKANIMKLADGLFLESCRRVATKYPTIEYNEIIVDNCCLQLVSKPEQFDVMVTPNLYGNLVANTAAGIAGGTGVMPGAEHAVFEQGASAGNMGKENMVEQKTANPVALLLSSAMMLRHLQFPSFVDRLENAVKNVILEGKCRTKDLSGDCTTQEIVDRLSSLRIVT
;
A
#
# COMPACT_ATOMS: atom_id res chain seq x y z
N MET A 1 9.93 -16.69 20.27
CA MET A 1 10.01 -15.55 19.34
C MET A 1 8.60 -15.21 18.91
N PRO A 2 8.20 -13.92 18.89
CA PRO A 2 6.97 -13.51 18.22
C PRO A 2 7.06 -13.91 16.74
N ARG A 3 5.96 -14.39 16.17
CA ARG A 3 5.85 -14.72 14.76
C ARG A 3 5.69 -13.42 13.95
N PRO A 4 6.12 -13.38 12.68
CA PRO A 4 5.78 -12.27 11.80
C PRO A 4 4.27 -12.03 11.82
N GLY A 5 3.83 -10.82 12.18
CA GLY A 5 2.41 -10.46 12.31
C GLY A 5 1.82 -10.49 13.74
N ASP A 6 2.58 -10.85 14.79
CA ASP A 6 2.12 -10.78 16.18
C ASP A 6 2.08 -9.33 16.74
N GLY A 7 2.57 -8.35 15.97
CA GLY A 7 2.56 -6.92 16.31
C GLY A 7 1.21 -6.24 16.07
N ALA A 8 1.00 -5.07 16.69
CA ALA A 8 -0.14 -4.23 16.37
C ALA A 8 -0.07 -3.78 14.90
N PRO A 9 -1.16 -3.83 14.13
CA PRO A 9 -1.17 -3.37 12.74
C PRO A 9 -0.76 -1.90 12.67
N ARG A 10 0.34 -1.59 11.98
CA ARG A 10 0.77 -0.22 11.67
C ARG A 10 0.66 0.01 10.16
N PRO A 11 0.06 1.12 9.73
CA PRO A 11 0.13 1.55 8.34
C PRO A 11 1.59 1.75 7.93
N ILE A 12 1.97 1.25 6.76
CA ILE A 12 3.30 1.47 6.17
C ILE A 12 3.07 2.19 4.84
N THR A 13 3.74 3.31 4.66
CA THR A 13 3.68 4.11 3.44
C THR A 13 4.90 3.84 2.57
N LEU A 14 4.68 3.43 1.33
CA LEU A 14 5.75 3.25 0.35
C LEU A 14 5.65 4.37 -0.69
N ILE A 15 6.76 5.10 -0.89
CA ILE A 15 6.92 6.13 -1.92
C ILE A 15 7.91 5.59 -2.95
N PRO A 16 7.43 4.88 -3.99
CA PRO A 16 8.29 4.39 -5.05
C PRO A 16 8.73 5.54 -5.97
N GLY A 17 9.83 5.33 -6.70
CA GLY A 17 10.47 6.38 -7.50
C GLY A 17 9.75 6.74 -8.80
N ASP A 18 8.66 6.05 -9.15
CA ASP A 18 7.66 6.49 -10.15
C ASP A 18 6.60 7.42 -9.54
N GLY A 19 6.56 7.57 -8.21
CA GLY A 19 5.60 8.43 -7.52
C GLY A 19 4.26 7.76 -7.21
N ILE A 20 4.12 6.45 -7.47
CA ILE A 20 2.89 5.67 -7.21
C ILE A 20 2.85 5.20 -5.75
N GLY A 21 2.49 6.07 -4.82
CA GLY A 21 2.40 5.77 -3.38
C GLY A 21 1.09 6.31 -2.77
N PRO A 22 0.65 5.83 -1.59
CA PRO A 22 -0.51 6.43 -0.96
C PRO A 22 -0.29 7.93 -0.72
N LEU A 23 -1.36 8.71 -0.86
CA LEU A 23 -1.31 10.16 -0.71
C LEU A 23 -0.60 10.49 0.61
N VAL A 24 0.50 11.25 0.54
CA VAL A 24 1.32 11.69 1.70
C VAL A 24 0.56 12.75 2.49
N THR A 25 -0.64 12.43 2.94
CA THR A 25 -1.44 13.27 3.83
C THR A 25 -1.77 12.46 5.08
N ASN A 26 -1.10 12.82 6.17
CA ASN A 26 -1.38 12.43 7.55
C ASN A 26 -1.12 10.97 7.95
N ALA A 27 -0.15 10.27 7.34
CA ALA A 27 0.13 8.85 7.68
C ALA A 27 1.54 8.55 8.20
N VAL A 28 2.36 9.54 8.54
CA VAL A 28 3.76 9.31 8.93
C VAL A 28 4.20 10.42 9.87
N GLU A 29 4.50 10.08 11.12
CA GLU A 29 4.89 11.07 12.13
C GLU A 29 6.30 10.84 12.70
N GLN A 30 7.01 9.73 12.41
CA GLN A 30 8.25 9.41 13.18
C GLN A 30 9.48 9.00 12.37
N VAL A 31 9.42 8.08 11.40
CA VAL A 31 10.63 7.54 10.74
C VAL A 31 10.48 7.45 9.23
N THR A 32 11.53 7.83 8.49
CA THR A 32 11.61 7.69 7.03
C THR A 32 12.88 6.93 6.64
N GLU A 33 12.72 5.78 5.99
CA GLU A 33 13.79 4.97 5.42
C GLU A 33 14.02 5.25 3.94
N SER A 34 15.25 5.57 3.54
CA SER A 34 15.66 5.51 2.14
C SER A 34 16.17 4.12 1.79
N VAL A 35 15.49 3.43 0.88
CA VAL A 35 15.86 2.09 0.42
C VAL A 35 16.78 2.19 -0.80
N HIS A 36 17.97 1.61 -0.70
CA HIS A 36 19.02 1.78 -1.71
C HIS A 36 19.89 0.53 -1.92
N LYS A 37 20.80 0.58 -2.89
CA LYS A 37 21.89 -0.36 -3.16
C LYS A 37 23.21 0.38 -3.43
N ALA A 38 23.41 1.54 -2.78
CA ALA A 38 24.62 2.36 -2.89
C ALA A 38 25.96 1.65 -2.58
N ASN A 39 25.93 0.49 -1.90
CA ASN A 39 27.13 -0.36 -1.74
C ASN A 39 27.62 -0.95 -3.07
N ILE A 40 26.72 -1.13 -4.04
CA ILE A 40 27.01 -1.57 -5.42
C ILE A 40 26.90 -0.39 -6.39
N MET A 41 25.75 0.28 -6.43
CA MET A 41 25.46 1.38 -7.35
C MET A 41 25.87 2.74 -6.78
N LYS A 42 27.18 2.93 -6.60
CA LYS A 42 27.74 4.08 -5.88
C LYS A 42 27.33 5.45 -6.42
N LEU A 43 27.18 5.59 -7.74
CA LEU A 43 26.86 6.89 -8.35
C LEU A 43 25.35 7.16 -8.38
N ALA A 44 24.56 6.24 -8.92
CA ALA A 44 23.11 6.42 -9.05
C ALA A 44 22.43 6.49 -7.68
N ASP A 45 22.66 5.48 -6.83
CA ASP A 45 22.05 5.44 -5.51
C ASP A 45 22.76 6.36 -4.52
N GLY A 46 24.05 6.66 -4.76
CA GLY A 46 24.75 7.68 -4.01
C GLY A 46 24.10 9.06 -4.18
N LEU A 47 23.77 9.44 -5.43
CA LEU A 47 23.07 10.69 -5.72
C LEU A 47 21.66 10.71 -5.14
N PHE A 48 20.96 9.58 -5.18
CA PHE A 48 19.65 9.42 -4.53
C PHE A 48 19.74 9.67 -3.02
N LEU A 49 20.67 8.99 -2.32
CA LEU A 49 20.88 9.17 -0.88
C LEU A 49 21.30 10.60 -0.54
N GLU A 50 22.20 11.21 -1.31
CA GLU A 50 22.59 12.62 -1.12
C GLU A 50 21.37 13.55 -1.20
N SER A 51 20.49 13.31 -2.17
CA SER A 51 19.26 14.07 -2.33
C SER A 51 18.30 13.88 -1.15
N CYS A 52 18.10 12.64 -0.71
CA CYS A 52 17.26 12.31 0.45
C CYS A 52 17.80 12.96 1.73
N ARG A 53 19.10 12.82 2.03
CA ARG A 53 19.76 13.48 3.17
C ARG A 53 19.57 15.00 3.14
N ARG A 54 19.77 15.62 1.97
CA ARG A 54 19.58 17.07 1.80
C ARG A 54 18.15 17.50 2.10
N VAL A 55 17.15 16.72 1.68
CA VAL A 55 15.73 17.00 2.00
C VAL A 55 15.44 16.77 3.48
N ALA A 56 15.98 15.70 4.08
CA ALA A 56 15.80 15.38 5.49
C ALA A 56 16.24 16.51 6.42
N THR A 57 17.29 17.27 6.07
CA THR A 57 17.70 18.45 6.86
C THR A 57 16.62 19.53 6.99
N LYS A 58 15.63 19.56 6.08
CA LYS A 58 14.50 20.49 6.13
C LYS A 58 13.38 20.03 7.07
N TYR A 59 13.41 18.77 7.51
CA TYR A 59 12.38 18.14 8.35
C TYR A 59 13.02 17.46 9.58
N PRO A 60 13.65 18.23 10.50
CA PRO A 60 14.40 17.67 11.63
C PRO A 60 13.53 16.94 12.66
N THR A 61 12.21 17.10 12.59
CA THR A 61 11.24 16.39 13.44
C THR A 61 11.01 14.94 13.00
N ILE A 62 11.48 14.56 11.82
CA ILE A 62 11.33 13.21 11.25
C ILE A 62 12.69 12.50 11.35
N GLU A 63 12.73 11.32 11.95
CA GLU A 63 13.94 10.49 11.98
C GLU A 63 14.24 9.95 10.57
N TYR A 64 15.47 10.14 10.10
CA TYR A 64 15.90 9.69 8.78
C TYR A 64 16.87 8.53 8.88
N ASN A 65 16.51 7.40 8.26
CA ASN A 65 17.29 6.17 8.25
C ASN A 65 17.58 5.71 6.81
N GLU A 66 18.59 4.87 6.65
CA GLU A 66 19.01 4.31 5.36
C GLU A 66 19.11 2.79 5.47
N ILE A 67 18.56 2.09 4.48
CA ILE A 67 18.57 0.63 4.45
C ILE A 67 18.88 0.11 3.06
N ILE A 68 19.72 -0.93 2.99
CA ILE A 68 20.02 -1.60 1.73
C ILE A 68 18.83 -2.49 1.33
N VAL A 69 18.42 -2.48 0.07
CA VAL A 69 17.19 -3.12 -0.44
C VAL A 69 17.08 -4.62 -0.14
N ASP A 70 18.19 -5.35 -0.12
CA ASP A 70 18.21 -6.78 0.27
C ASP A 70 17.87 -6.97 1.74
N ASN A 71 18.49 -6.17 2.63
CA ASN A 71 18.15 -6.17 4.05
C ASN A 71 16.71 -5.68 4.26
N CYS A 72 16.26 -4.68 3.48
CA CYS A 72 14.89 -4.18 3.53
C CYS A 72 13.88 -5.30 3.25
N CYS A 73 14.06 -6.07 2.17
CA CYS A 73 13.17 -7.19 1.86
C CYS A 73 13.18 -8.27 2.96
N LEU A 74 14.34 -8.60 3.51
CA LEU A 74 14.45 -9.59 4.61
C LEU A 74 13.71 -9.12 5.87
N GLN A 75 13.91 -7.86 6.24
CA GLN A 75 13.28 -7.22 7.39
C GLN A 75 11.77 -7.07 7.19
N LEU A 76 11.31 -6.78 5.97
CA LEU A 76 9.90 -6.63 5.65
C LEU A 76 9.13 -7.93 5.87
N VAL A 77 9.70 -9.08 5.49
CA VAL A 77 9.08 -10.39 5.74
C VAL A 77 9.16 -10.79 7.22
N SER A 78 10.25 -10.44 7.89
CA SER A 78 10.52 -10.90 9.27
C SER A 78 9.79 -10.07 10.33
N LYS A 79 9.76 -8.75 10.15
CA LYS A 79 9.29 -7.76 11.12
C LYS A 79 8.79 -6.49 10.40
N PRO A 80 7.67 -6.56 9.67
CA PRO A 80 7.15 -5.42 8.90
C PRO A 80 6.79 -4.22 9.77
N GLU A 81 6.41 -4.42 11.03
CA GLU A 81 5.96 -3.37 11.94
C GLU A 81 7.03 -2.34 12.36
N GLN A 82 8.29 -2.54 11.93
CA GLN A 82 9.36 -1.60 12.16
C GLN A 82 9.35 -0.43 11.16
N PHE A 83 8.73 -0.59 9.99
CA PHE A 83 8.72 0.42 8.94
C PHE A 83 7.54 1.38 9.10
N ASP A 84 7.76 2.65 8.73
CA ASP A 84 6.73 3.70 8.72
C ASP A 84 6.62 4.31 7.31
N VAL A 85 7.69 4.96 6.82
CA VAL A 85 7.82 5.37 5.40
C VAL A 85 9.06 4.83 4.75
N MET A 86 8.86 4.14 3.63
CA MET A 86 9.96 3.76 2.74
C MET A 86 9.95 4.65 1.48
N VAL A 87 11.05 5.35 1.23
CA VAL A 87 11.31 6.08 -0.02
C VAL A 87 12.32 5.32 -0.84
N THR A 88 12.02 5.09 -2.12
CA THR A 88 12.87 4.24 -2.96
C THR A 88 13.00 4.79 -4.39
N PRO A 89 14.07 4.47 -5.13
CA PRO A 89 14.08 4.52 -6.58
C PRO A 89 13.00 3.60 -7.19
N ASN A 90 12.63 3.83 -8.46
CA ASN A 90 11.50 3.18 -9.14
C ASN A 90 11.53 1.63 -9.03
N LEU A 91 12.61 0.99 -9.50
CA LEU A 91 12.68 -0.48 -9.51
C LEU A 91 12.55 -1.10 -8.10
N TYR A 92 13.15 -0.46 -7.10
CA TYR A 92 13.10 -0.96 -5.72
C TYR A 92 11.70 -0.80 -5.13
N GLY A 93 11.02 0.27 -5.51
CA GLY A 93 9.65 0.54 -5.11
C GLY A 93 8.72 -0.57 -5.58
N ASN A 94 8.81 -0.92 -6.86
CA ASN A 94 8.04 -2.03 -7.42
C ASN A 94 8.31 -3.38 -6.74
N LEU A 95 9.55 -3.68 -6.37
CA LEU A 95 9.89 -4.92 -5.65
C LEU A 95 9.37 -4.93 -4.21
N VAL A 96 9.58 -3.83 -3.49
CA VAL A 96 9.14 -3.66 -2.10
C VAL A 96 7.61 -3.66 -2.03
N ALA A 97 6.92 -2.98 -2.95
CA ALA A 97 5.46 -2.94 -3.06
C ALA A 97 4.87 -4.33 -3.24
N ASN A 98 5.38 -5.12 -4.20
CA ASN A 98 4.90 -6.47 -4.44
C ASN A 98 5.17 -7.41 -3.25
N THR A 99 6.29 -7.23 -2.55
CA THR A 99 6.61 -8.00 -1.33
C THR A 99 5.63 -7.63 -0.21
N ALA A 100 5.37 -6.35 0.00
CA ALA A 100 4.40 -5.86 0.98
C ALA A 100 2.98 -6.36 0.66
N ALA A 101 2.56 -6.31 -0.61
CA ALA A 101 1.29 -6.85 -1.06
C ALA A 101 1.18 -8.36 -0.77
N GLY A 102 2.23 -9.14 -1.03
CA GLY A 102 2.27 -10.57 -0.72
C GLY A 102 2.06 -10.85 0.77
N ILE A 103 2.70 -10.07 1.65
CA ILE A 103 2.53 -10.17 3.11
C ILE A 103 1.11 -9.77 3.53
N ALA A 104 0.53 -8.75 2.90
CA ALA A 104 -0.78 -8.21 3.20
C ALA A 104 -1.97 -9.05 2.66
N GLY A 105 -1.69 -10.14 1.92
CA GLY A 105 -2.73 -11.03 1.39
C GLY A 105 -3.02 -10.90 -0.10
N GLY A 106 -2.18 -10.18 -0.86
CA GLY A 106 -2.20 -10.11 -2.31
C GLY A 106 -2.21 -8.68 -2.87
N THR A 107 -2.01 -8.55 -4.18
CA THR A 107 -2.00 -7.24 -4.89
C THR A 107 -3.39 -6.62 -5.00
N GLY A 108 -4.46 -7.43 -4.92
CA GLY A 108 -5.86 -6.98 -5.04
C GLY A 108 -6.38 -6.11 -3.89
N VAL A 109 -5.60 -5.96 -2.81
CA VAL A 109 -5.95 -5.14 -1.64
C VAL A 109 -5.06 -3.92 -1.45
N MET A 110 -4.10 -3.68 -2.35
CA MET A 110 -3.14 -2.57 -2.22
C MET A 110 -3.58 -1.33 -3.03
N PRO A 111 -3.97 -0.22 -2.39
CA PRO A 111 -4.27 1.02 -3.08
C PRO A 111 -2.99 1.80 -3.43
N GLY A 112 -3.06 2.68 -4.43
CA GLY A 112 -1.96 3.54 -4.88
C GLY A 112 -2.45 4.91 -5.37
N ALA A 113 -1.54 5.89 -5.40
CA ALA A 113 -1.81 7.19 -6.01
C ALA A 113 -0.55 7.76 -6.67
N GLU A 114 -0.70 8.43 -7.82
CA GLU A 114 0.36 9.09 -8.56
C GLU A 114 -0.09 10.51 -8.92
N HIS A 115 0.48 11.56 -8.32
CA HIS A 115 0.17 12.95 -8.70
C HIS A 115 -1.34 13.28 -8.81
N ALA A 116 -2.17 12.79 -7.87
CA ALA A 116 -3.64 12.87 -7.86
C ALA A 116 -4.40 12.02 -8.90
N VAL A 117 -3.71 11.10 -9.57
CA VAL A 117 -4.29 9.90 -10.18
C VAL A 117 -4.38 8.82 -9.10
N PHE A 118 -5.55 8.21 -8.91
CA PHE A 118 -5.76 7.20 -7.88
C PHE A 118 -6.03 5.86 -8.54
N GLU A 119 -5.14 4.89 -8.34
CA GLU A 119 -5.16 3.59 -9.02
C GLU A 119 -4.69 2.44 -8.12
N GLN A 120 -4.84 1.21 -8.60
CA GLN A 120 -4.39 0.04 -7.85
C GLN A 120 -2.86 0.05 -7.74
N GLY A 121 -2.32 0.05 -6.51
CA GLY A 121 -0.89 0.25 -6.25
C GLY A 121 0.00 -0.94 -6.62
N ALA A 122 -0.59 -2.10 -6.91
CA ALA A 122 0.13 -3.26 -7.42
C ALA A 122 -0.57 -3.84 -8.65
N SER A 123 0.09 -3.71 -9.80
CA SER A 123 -0.41 -4.13 -11.12
C SER A 123 -0.23 -5.64 -11.39
N ALA A 124 0.61 -6.32 -10.62
CA ALA A 124 0.96 -7.71 -10.84
C ALA A 124 -0.24 -8.64 -10.58
N GLY A 125 -0.76 -9.24 -11.65
CA GLY A 125 -1.69 -10.37 -11.60
C GLY A 125 -3.18 -10.04 -11.80
N ASN A 126 -3.59 -8.78 -11.66
CA ASN A 126 -5.01 -8.36 -11.71
C ASN A 126 -5.38 -7.48 -12.90
N MET A 127 -4.41 -7.02 -13.70
CA MET A 127 -4.66 -6.19 -14.88
C MET A 127 -5.03 -7.05 -16.11
N GLY A 128 -6.24 -6.82 -16.65
CA GLY A 128 -6.56 -7.12 -18.05
C GLY A 128 -6.72 -8.59 -18.47
N LYS A 129 -6.96 -9.53 -17.54
CA LYS A 129 -7.26 -10.93 -17.92
C LYS A 129 -8.67 -11.04 -18.51
N GLU A 130 -8.77 -11.35 -19.81
CA GLU A 130 -10.05 -11.50 -20.54
C GLU A 130 -11.05 -12.43 -19.81
N ASN A 131 -10.57 -13.57 -19.32
CA ASN A 131 -11.37 -14.53 -18.55
C ASN A 131 -11.99 -13.92 -17.26
N MET A 132 -11.32 -12.97 -16.61
CA MET A 132 -11.85 -12.31 -15.39
C MET A 132 -12.96 -11.31 -15.72
N VAL A 133 -12.89 -10.67 -16.90
CA VAL A 133 -13.91 -9.75 -17.39
C VAL A 133 -15.21 -10.52 -17.69
N GLU A 134 -15.11 -11.64 -18.40
CA GLU A 134 -16.26 -12.50 -18.70
C GLU A 134 -16.90 -13.10 -17.44
N GLN A 135 -16.06 -13.53 -16.50
CA GLN A 135 -16.52 -14.16 -15.25
C GLN A 135 -16.98 -13.14 -14.18
N LYS A 136 -16.73 -11.84 -14.37
CA LYS A 136 -17.03 -10.78 -13.38
C LYS A 136 -16.46 -11.11 -11.98
N THR A 137 -15.23 -11.62 -11.93
CA THR A 137 -14.57 -12.09 -10.70
C THR A 137 -13.43 -11.20 -10.23
N ALA A 138 -13.30 -9.99 -10.81
CA ALA A 138 -12.28 -9.03 -10.39
C ALA A 138 -12.54 -8.55 -8.95
N ASN A 139 -11.48 -8.39 -8.16
CA ASN A 139 -11.56 -7.84 -6.82
C ASN A 139 -11.68 -6.30 -6.86
N PRO A 140 -12.80 -5.69 -6.41
CA PRO A 140 -12.96 -4.24 -6.44
C PRO A 140 -12.24 -3.52 -5.29
N VAL A 141 -11.70 -4.24 -4.30
CA VAL A 141 -11.19 -3.65 -3.05
C VAL A 141 -10.09 -2.62 -3.29
N ALA A 142 -9.05 -2.94 -4.06
CA ALA A 142 -7.98 -1.98 -4.33
C ALA A 142 -8.50 -0.68 -5.00
N LEU A 143 -9.47 -0.79 -5.93
CA LEU A 143 -10.06 0.37 -6.59
C LEU A 143 -10.89 1.22 -5.61
N LEU A 144 -11.65 0.57 -4.73
CA LEU A 144 -12.45 1.25 -3.71
C LEU A 144 -11.55 1.98 -2.69
N LEU A 145 -10.47 1.34 -2.24
CA LEU A 145 -9.50 1.97 -1.34
C LEU A 145 -8.73 3.12 -2.04
N SER A 146 -8.45 3.00 -3.33
CA SER A 146 -7.88 4.09 -4.14
C SER A 146 -8.88 5.27 -4.24
N SER A 147 -10.17 4.96 -4.39
CA SER A 147 -11.24 5.98 -4.35
C SER A 147 -11.34 6.63 -2.96
N ALA A 148 -11.11 5.89 -1.87
CA ALA A 148 -11.03 6.46 -0.52
C ALA A 148 -9.85 7.43 -0.40
N MET A 149 -8.68 7.09 -0.96
CA MET A 149 -7.54 8.00 -1.04
C MET A 149 -7.87 9.27 -1.86
N MET A 150 -8.62 9.14 -2.95
CA MET A 150 -9.13 10.28 -3.72
C MET A 150 -10.05 11.17 -2.88
N LEU A 151 -11.03 10.59 -2.19
CA LEU A 151 -11.94 11.34 -1.33
C LEU A 151 -11.20 12.05 -0.18
N ARG A 152 -10.13 11.43 0.33
CA ARG A 152 -9.24 12.04 1.33
C ARG A 152 -8.49 13.23 0.75
N HIS A 153 -7.97 13.11 -0.47
CA HIS A 153 -7.33 14.22 -1.19
C HIS A 153 -8.29 15.41 -1.36
N LEU A 154 -9.54 15.13 -1.73
CA LEU A 154 -10.59 16.11 -1.94
C LEU A 154 -11.20 16.68 -0.63
N GLN A 155 -10.68 16.32 0.54
CA GLN A 155 -11.12 16.79 1.86
C GLN A 155 -12.57 16.39 2.22
N PHE A 156 -12.96 15.16 1.90
CA PHE A 156 -14.27 14.58 2.24
C PHE A 156 -14.17 13.45 3.31
N PRO A 157 -13.70 13.72 4.54
CA PRO A 157 -13.34 12.70 5.52
C PRO A 157 -14.50 11.77 5.92
N SER A 158 -15.71 12.30 6.05
CA SER A 158 -16.89 11.49 6.42
C SER A 158 -17.22 10.38 5.40
N PHE A 159 -16.91 10.61 4.12
CA PHE A 159 -17.11 9.60 3.08
C PHE A 159 -15.98 8.57 3.05
N VAL A 160 -14.75 9.01 3.35
CA VAL A 160 -13.57 8.14 3.49
C VAL A 160 -13.80 7.14 4.61
N ASP A 161 -14.13 7.61 5.81
CA ASP A 161 -14.30 6.76 6.99
C ASP A 161 -15.40 5.72 6.76
N ARG A 162 -16.49 6.11 6.11
CA ARG A 162 -17.59 5.20 5.75
C ARG A 162 -17.12 4.12 4.77
N LEU A 163 -16.41 4.51 3.72
CA LEU A 163 -15.95 3.57 2.70
C LEU A 163 -14.90 2.60 3.25
N GLU A 164 -13.89 3.10 3.97
CA GLU A 164 -12.83 2.28 4.57
C GLU A 164 -13.40 1.30 5.61
N ASN A 165 -14.31 1.78 6.49
CA ASN A 165 -14.95 0.91 7.47
C ASN A 165 -15.84 -0.16 6.82
N ALA A 166 -16.58 0.18 5.75
CA ALA A 166 -17.38 -0.80 5.02
C ALA A 166 -16.50 -1.90 4.41
N VAL A 167 -15.44 -1.52 3.70
CA VAL A 167 -14.49 -2.45 3.07
C VAL A 167 -13.84 -3.33 4.13
N LYS A 168 -13.36 -2.74 5.23
CA LYS A 168 -12.76 -3.48 6.35
C LYS A 168 -13.74 -4.47 6.95
N ASN A 169 -14.99 -4.08 7.19
CA ASN A 169 -16.01 -4.96 7.78
C ASN A 169 -16.36 -6.14 6.86
N VAL A 170 -16.50 -5.93 5.55
CA VAL A 170 -16.79 -7.03 4.60
C VAL A 170 -15.64 -8.04 4.56
N ILE A 171 -14.39 -7.56 4.52
CA ILE A 171 -13.21 -8.42 4.48
C ILE A 171 -13.06 -9.21 5.79
N LEU A 172 -13.24 -8.54 6.94
CA LEU A 172 -13.16 -9.16 8.27
C LEU A 172 -14.30 -10.14 8.56
N GLU A 173 -15.52 -9.85 8.12
CA GLU A 173 -16.67 -10.77 8.24
C GLU A 173 -16.40 -12.10 7.50
N GLY A 174 -15.60 -12.05 6.43
CA GLY A 174 -15.07 -13.22 5.75
C GLY A 174 -16.09 -14.04 4.95
N LYS A 175 -17.36 -13.62 4.93
CA LYS A 175 -18.45 -14.31 4.22
C LYS A 175 -18.44 -14.08 2.71
N CYS A 176 -17.93 -12.94 2.26
CA CYS A 176 -17.86 -12.62 0.83
C CYS A 176 -16.48 -12.07 0.46
N ARG A 177 -15.71 -12.91 -0.23
CA ARG A 177 -14.34 -12.65 -0.67
C ARG A 177 -14.21 -13.12 -2.11
N THR A 178 -13.44 -12.40 -2.90
CA THR A 178 -13.06 -12.79 -4.26
C THR A 178 -11.99 -13.89 -4.25
N LYS A 179 -11.75 -14.50 -5.41
CA LYS A 179 -10.82 -15.64 -5.56
C LYS A 179 -9.40 -15.36 -5.08
N ASP A 180 -8.90 -14.16 -5.29
CA ASP A 180 -7.58 -13.71 -4.80
C ASP A 180 -7.51 -13.65 -3.27
N LEU A 181 -8.65 -13.48 -2.59
CA LEU A 181 -8.79 -13.53 -1.14
C LEU A 181 -9.35 -14.88 -0.64
N SER A 182 -9.19 -15.94 -1.44
CA SER A 182 -9.64 -17.31 -1.12
C SER A 182 -11.15 -17.45 -0.92
N GLY A 183 -11.97 -16.71 -1.66
CA GLY A 183 -13.42 -16.90 -1.71
C GLY A 183 -13.97 -17.01 -3.13
N ASP A 184 -15.28 -17.17 -3.26
CA ASP A 184 -15.95 -17.40 -4.55
C ASP A 184 -16.90 -16.26 -4.97
N CYS A 185 -16.90 -15.13 -4.25
CA CYS A 185 -17.75 -14.00 -4.61
C CYS A 185 -17.30 -13.34 -5.90
N THR A 186 -18.29 -12.89 -6.66
CA THR A 186 -18.15 -12.02 -7.83
C THR A 186 -17.91 -10.57 -7.43
N THR A 187 -17.46 -9.75 -8.38
CA THR A 187 -17.28 -8.30 -8.19
C THR A 187 -18.57 -7.63 -7.70
N GLN A 188 -19.73 -8.01 -8.29
CA GLN A 188 -21.02 -7.40 -7.95
C GLN A 188 -21.48 -7.77 -6.53
N GLU A 189 -21.29 -9.02 -6.11
CA GLU A 189 -21.67 -9.45 -4.75
C GLU A 189 -20.90 -8.69 -3.67
N ILE A 190 -19.61 -8.38 -3.90
CA ILE A 190 -18.85 -7.52 -3.00
C ILE A 190 -19.44 -6.12 -2.93
N VAL A 191 -19.75 -5.51 -4.08
CA VAL A 191 -20.34 -4.15 -4.15
C VAL A 191 -21.72 -4.10 -3.50
N ASP A 192 -22.56 -5.11 -3.72
CA ASP A 192 -23.89 -5.22 -3.12
C ASP A 192 -23.78 -5.38 -1.61
N ARG A 193 -22.82 -6.19 -1.14
CA ARG A 193 -22.58 -6.36 0.30
C ARG A 193 -22.15 -5.05 0.95
N LEU A 194 -21.22 -4.32 0.34
CA LEU A 194 -20.78 -3.01 0.80
C LEU A 194 -21.94 -2.01 0.87
N SER A 195 -22.82 -2.01 -0.13
CA SER A 195 -24.00 -1.14 -0.19
C SER A 195 -25.08 -1.52 0.84
N SER A 196 -25.18 -2.82 1.16
CA SER A 196 -26.14 -3.35 2.14
C SER A 196 -25.78 -3.03 3.60
N LEU A 197 -24.52 -2.71 3.88
CA LEU A 197 -24.09 -2.25 5.18
C LEU A 197 -24.69 -0.86 5.42
N ARG A 198 -25.83 -0.81 6.12
CA ARG A 198 -26.33 0.41 6.75
C ARG A 198 -25.32 0.82 7.81
N ILE A 199 -24.38 1.68 7.43
CA ILE A 199 -23.41 2.24 8.37
C ILE A 199 -24.19 3.23 9.24
N VAL A 200 -24.45 2.82 10.48
CA VAL A 200 -24.97 3.70 11.54
C VAL A 200 -23.94 4.82 11.71
N THR A 201 -24.44 6.04 11.68
CA THR A 201 -23.68 7.30 11.72
C THR A 201 -23.08 7.54 13.10
#